data_AF-A0A6L4B168-F1
#
_entry.id   AF-A0A6L4B168-F1
#
_cell.length_a   1.000
_cell.length_b   1.000
_cell.length_c   1.000
_cell.angle_alpha   90.00
_cell.angle_beta   90.00
_cell.angle_gamma   90.00
#
_symmetry.space_group_name_H-M   'P 1'
#
loop_
_entity.id
_entity.type
_entity.pdbx_description
1 polymer ?
#
loop_
_entity_poly.entity_id
_entity_poly.type
_entity_poly.pdbx_seq_one_letter_code
_entity_poly.pdbx_strand_id
1 'polypeptide(L)'
;MREFGDIYLRRARTAPESICALEVRLLRRSSWAPLRAPAVLLWSRRRPRAFLRAAVRFLEDEPEVRRAVAEGLANAAILDGRGADDPLIARLLEKSSADPDERVRTLTEQTRALLSPDPDPS
;
A
#
# COMPACT_ATOMS: atom_id res chain seq x y z
N MET A 1 -2.64 -25.50 -3.14
CA MET A 1 -2.45 -24.11 -2.62
C MET A 1 -1.93 -23.13 -3.66
N ARG A 2 -0.94 -23.46 -4.50
CA ARG A 2 -0.41 -22.54 -5.54
C ARG A 2 -1.46 -22.10 -6.56
N GLU A 3 -2.25 -23.03 -7.09
CA GLU A 3 -3.30 -22.75 -8.08
C GLU A 3 -4.36 -21.74 -7.59
N PHE A 4 -4.81 -21.88 -6.34
CA PHE A 4 -5.72 -20.91 -5.71
C PHE A 4 -5.06 -19.53 -5.52
N GLY A 5 -3.78 -19.51 -5.19
CA GLY A 5 -3.08 -18.25 -5.03
C GLY A 5 -2.81 -17.57 -6.37
N ASP A 6 -2.56 -18.29 -7.46
CA ASP A 6 -2.40 -17.71 -8.80
C ASP A 6 -3.68 -17.03 -9.30
N ILE A 7 -4.85 -17.62 -9.01
CA ILE A 7 -6.16 -16.98 -9.27
C ILE A 7 -6.26 -15.66 -8.51
N TYR A 8 -5.84 -15.64 -7.25
CA TYR A 8 -5.88 -14.41 -6.46
C TYR A 8 -4.89 -13.36 -6.98
N LEU A 9 -3.65 -13.75 -7.31
CA LEU A 9 -2.65 -12.84 -7.87
C LEU A 9 -3.16 -12.20 -9.16
N ARG A 10 -3.82 -12.99 -10.01
CA ARG A 10 -4.47 -12.50 -11.23
C ARG A 10 -5.57 -11.49 -10.89
N ARG A 11 -6.52 -11.85 -10.00
CA ARG A 11 -7.62 -10.96 -9.57
C ARG A 11 -7.12 -9.67 -8.94
N ALA A 12 -6.08 -9.73 -8.10
CA ALA A 12 -5.50 -8.55 -7.47
C ALA A 12 -4.91 -7.57 -8.50
N ARG A 13 -4.45 -8.07 -9.66
CA ARG A 13 -3.97 -7.24 -10.78
C ARG A 13 -5.09 -6.75 -11.68
N THR A 14 -6.06 -7.59 -12.01
CA THR A 14 -7.04 -7.30 -13.08
C THR A 14 -8.40 -6.81 -12.60
N ALA A 15 -8.80 -7.18 -11.38
CA ALA A 15 -10.11 -6.87 -10.80
C ALA A 15 -9.99 -6.72 -9.26
N PRO A 16 -9.16 -5.79 -8.76
CA PRO A 16 -8.89 -5.63 -7.33
C PRO A 16 -10.14 -5.37 -6.49
N GLU A 17 -11.16 -4.72 -7.06
CA GLU A 17 -12.47 -4.47 -6.46
C GLU A 17 -13.29 -5.74 -6.24
N SER A 18 -13.10 -6.78 -7.06
CA SER A 18 -13.80 -8.06 -6.94
C SER A 18 -13.42 -8.85 -5.68
N ILE A 19 -12.25 -8.56 -5.10
CA ILE A 19 -11.76 -9.24 -3.90
C ILE A 19 -12.47 -8.63 -2.70
N CYS A 20 -13.19 -9.40 -1.88
CA CYS A 20 -13.90 -8.84 -0.73
C CYS A 20 -12.99 -8.60 0.49
N ALA A 21 -13.49 -7.88 1.49
CA ALA A 21 -12.72 -7.56 2.70
C ALA A 21 -12.30 -8.80 3.50
N LEU A 22 -13.11 -9.87 3.48
CA LEU A 22 -12.78 -11.13 4.15
C LEU A 22 -11.60 -11.82 3.46
N GLU A 23 -11.61 -11.90 2.12
CA GLU A 23 -10.50 -12.45 1.33
C GLU A 23 -9.20 -11.69 1.63
N VAL A 24 -9.22 -10.36 1.62
CA VAL A 24 -8.04 -9.54 1.99
C VAL A 24 -7.54 -9.88 3.40
N ARG A 25 -8.43 -10.11 4.37
CA ARG A 25 -8.00 -10.48 5.74
C ARG A 25 -7.32 -11.84 5.79
N LEU A 26 -7.85 -12.83 5.07
CA LEU A 26 -7.30 -14.18 5.02
C LEU A 26 -5.92 -14.17 4.35
N LEU A 27 -5.79 -13.43 3.25
CA LEU A 27 -4.57 -13.45 2.44
C LEU A 27 -3.41 -12.72 3.10
N ARG A 28 -3.67 -11.69 3.90
CA ARG A 28 -2.66 -11.08 4.78
C ARG A 28 -2.09 -12.03 5.84
N ARG A 29 -2.78 -13.13 6.14
CA ARG A 29 -2.34 -14.17 7.09
C ARG A 29 -1.75 -15.39 6.38
N SER A 30 -1.67 -15.36 5.05
CA SER A 30 -1.05 -16.43 4.26
C SER A 30 0.41 -16.57 4.63
N SER A 31 0.91 -17.81 4.71
CA SER A 31 2.35 -18.07 4.80
C SER A 31 3.09 -17.78 3.48
N TRP A 32 2.36 -17.45 2.41
CA TRP A 32 2.92 -17.16 1.10
C TRP A 32 2.97 -15.65 0.86
N ALA A 33 4.18 -15.09 0.94
CA ALA A 33 4.48 -13.68 0.80
C ALA A 33 3.94 -13.01 -0.50
N PRO A 34 3.92 -13.68 -1.68
CA PRO A 34 3.32 -13.13 -2.89
C PRO A 34 1.82 -12.86 -2.76
N LEU A 35 1.09 -13.58 -1.89
CA LEU A 35 -0.32 -13.29 -1.62
C LEU A 35 -0.50 -12.15 -0.61
N ARG A 36 0.42 -12.03 0.35
CA ARG A 36 0.36 -10.98 1.38
C ARG A 36 0.61 -9.60 0.78
N ALA A 37 1.62 -9.45 -0.08
CA ALA A 37 1.98 -8.17 -0.68
C ALA A 37 0.79 -7.43 -1.35
N PRO A 38 0.04 -8.02 -2.30
CA PRO A 38 -1.14 -7.36 -2.87
C PRO A 38 -2.28 -7.19 -1.86
N ALA A 39 -2.43 -8.09 -0.88
CA ALA A 39 -3.45 -7.94 0.15
C ALA A 39 -3.18 -6.74 1.09
N VAL A 40 -1.92 -6.42 1.35
CA VAL A 40 -1.47 -5.23 2.08
C VAL A 40 -1.87 -3.95 1.32
N LEU A 41 -1.62 -3.89 0.02
CA LEU A 41 -1.99 -2.75 -0.83
C LEU A 41 -3.51 -2.55 -0.91
N LEU A 42 -4.28 -3.63 -1.09
CA LEU A 42 -5.74 -3.55 -1.09
C LEU A 42 -6.28 -3.10 0.26
N TRP A 43 -5.65 -3.52 1.35
CA TRP A 43 -6.04 -3.11 2.68
C TRP A 43 -5.77 -1.63 2.94
N SER A 44 -4.61 -1.11 2.53
CA SER A 44 -4.26 0.31 2.73
C SER A 44 -5.23 1.25 2.02
N ARG A 45 -5.67 0.88 0.80
CA ARG A 45 -6.64 1.67 0.03
C ARG A 45 -8.04 1.67 0.63
N ARG A 46 -8.48 0.54 1.20
CA ARG A 46 -9.86 0.37 1.69
C ARG A 46 -10.05 0.79 3.14
N ARG A 47 -9.01 0.65 3.95
CA ARG A 47 -9.06 0.90 5.40
C ARG A 47 -7.76 1.60 5.85
N PRO A 48 -7.48 2.81 5.34
CA PRO A 48 -6.19 3.49 5.54
C PRO A 48 -5.84 3.66 7.02
N ARG A 49 -6.80 4.07 7.86
CA ARG A 49 -6.60 4.18 9.32
C ARG A 49 -6.21 2.87 10.01
N ALA A 50 -6.88 1.78 9.64
CA ALA A 50 -6.61 0.47 10.24
C ALA A 50 -5.25 -0.07 9.77
N PHE A 51 -4.91 0.20 8.51
CA PHE A 51 -3.62 -0.12 7.93
C PHE A 51 -2.48 0.62 8.65
N LEU A 52 -2.56 1.95 8.81
CA LEU A 52 -1.55 2.77 9.48
C LEU A 52 -1.23 2.27 10.90
N ARG A 53 -2.25 1.88 11.67
CA ARG A 53 -2.07 1.34 13.04
C ARG A 53 -1.32 0.00 13.10
N ALA A 54 -1.23 -0.71 11.99
CA ALA A 54 -0.73 -2.08 11.96
C ALA A 54 0.42 -2.30 10.97
N ALA A 55 0.73 -1.31 10.13
CA ALA A 55 1.78 -1.37 9.12
C ALA A 55 3.16 -1.68 9.71
N VAL A 56 3.44 -1.22 10.94
CA VAL A 56 4.67 -1.53 11.70
C VAL A 56 4.93 -3.04 11.78
N ARG A 57 3.87 -3.86 11.88
CA ARG A 57 4.00 -5.33 12.03
C ARG A 57 4.55 -6.02 10.79
N PHE A 58 4.53 -5.34 9.63
CA PHE A 58 4.99 -5.90 8.37
C PHE A 58 6.37 -5.36 7.97
N LEU A 59 7.01 -4.53 8.82
CA LEU A 59 8.36 -4.02 8.56
C LEU A 59 9.44 -5.08 8.69
N GLU A 60 9.18 -6.16 9.43
CA GLU A 60 10.10 -7.28 9.62
C GLU A 60 9.82 -8.44 8.65
N ASP A 61 8.87 -8.24 7.74
CA ASP A 61 8.37 -9.28 6.83
C ASP A 61 9.29 -9.47 5.61
N GLU A 62 8.95 -10.37 4.67
CA GLU A 62 9.80 -10.57 3.48
C GLU A 62 9.88 -9.31 2.59
N PRO A 63 10.95 -9.14 1.78
CA PRO A 63 11.20 -7.90 1.03
C PRO A 63 10.02 -7.42 0.18
N GLU A 64 9.29 -8.33 -0.46
CA GLU A 64 8.12 -7.98 -1.29
C GLU A 64 6.95 -7.45 -0.47
N VAL A 65 6.73 -7.99 0.73
CA VAL A 65 5.69 -7.49 1.65
C VAL A 65 6.11 -6.13 2.19
N ARG A 66 7.37 -5.94 2.59
CA ARG A 66 7.88 -4.63 3.03
C ARG A 66 7.72 -3.56 1.96
N ARG A 67 8.02 -3.88 0.69
CA ARG A 67 7.83 -2.96 -0.44
C ARG A 67 6.37 -2.55 -0.60
N ALA A 68 5.47 -3.52 -0.54
CA ALA A 68 4.02 -3.29 -0.60
C ALA A 68 3.50 -2.48 0.59
N VAL A 69 4.09 -2.65 1.78
CA VAL A 69 3.76 -1.85 2.97
C VAL A 69 4.17 -0.40 2.79
N ALA A 70 5.40 -0.15 2.30
CA ALA A 70 5.88 1.21 2.03
C ALA A 70 4.99 1.95 1.03
N GLU A 71 4.60 1.29 -0.06
CA GLU A 71 3.64 1.85 -1.03
C GLU A 71 2.25 2.01 -0.41
N GLY A 72 1.80 1.03 0.37
CA GLY A 72 0.53 1.09 1.08
C GLY A 72 0.45 2.24 2.07
N LEU A 73 1.56 2.59 2.73
CA LEU A 73 1.67 3.70 3.68
C LEU A 73 1.48 5.03 3.01
N ALA A 74 2.12 5.24 1.87
CA ALA A 74 1.93 6.45 1.10
C ALA A 74 0.46 6.61 0.66
N ASN A 75 -0.14 5.55 0.13
CA ASN A 75 -1.56 5.55 -0.24
C ASN A 75 -2.47 5.83 0.95
N ALA A 76 -2.19 5.22 2.11
CA ALA A 76 -3.00 5.41 3.30
C ALA A 76 -2.84 6.81 3.92
N ALA A 77 -1.66 7.43 3.81
CA ALA A 77 -1.40 8.81 4.19
C ALA A 77 -2.36 9.74 3.45
N ILE A 78 -2.32 9.66 2.11
CA ILE A 78 -3.08 10.48 1.18
C ILE A 78 -4.57 10.34 1.45
N LEU A 79 -5.06 9.09 1.58
CA LEU A 79 -6.48 8.81 1.78
C LEU A 79 -6.99 9.18 3.19
N ASP A 80 -6.12 9.23 4.20
CA ASP A 80 -6.50 9.68 5.55
C ASP A 80 -6.36 11.20 5.74
N GLY A 81 -5.93 11.93 4.71
CA GLY A 81 -5.67 13.38 4.78
C GLY A 81 -4.45 13.73 5.63
N ARG A 82 -3.57 12.77 5.90
CA ARG A 82 -2.30 12.97 6.59
C ARG A 82 -1.23 13.19 5.53
N GLY A 83 -0.57 14.35 5.58
CA GLY A 83 0.57 14.63 4.70
C GLY A 83 1.71 13.64 4.93
N ALA A 84 2.66 13.60 3.99
CA ALA A 84 3.89 12.82 4.13
C ALA A 84 4.72 13.22 5.38
N ASP A 85 4.46 14.43 5.91
CA ASP A 85 5.06 14.97 7.14
C ASP A 85 4.53 14.33 8.44
N ASP A 86 3.59 13.39 8.36
CA ASP A 86 3.16 12.64 9.55
C ASP A 86 4.36 11.83 10.10
N PRO A 87 4.76 12.05 11.38
CA PRO A 87 5.95 11.41 11.95
C PRO A 87 5.92 9.88 11.92
N LEU A 88 4.73 9.28 11.95
CA LEU A 88 4.57 7.84 11.81
C LEU A 88 4.93 7.39 10.40
N ILE A 89 4.55 8.16 9.39
CA ILE A 89 4.75 7.83 7.97
C ILE A 89 6.22 8.05 7.60
N ALA A 90 6.83 9.15 8.01
CA ALA A 90 8.26 9.41 7.85
C ALA A 90 9.10 8.27 8.47
N ARG A 91 8.81 7.89 9.73
CA ARG A 91 9.54 6.82 10.44
C ARG A 91 9.34 5.44 9.82
N LEU A 92 8.20 5.19 9.18
CA LEU A 92 7.93 3.93 8.49
C LEU A 92 8.60 3.87 7.11
N LEU A 93 8.70 5.00 6.39
CA LEU A 93 9.42 5.10 5.12
C LEU A 93 10.93 4.96 5.34
N GLU A 94 11.48 5.62 6.37
CA GLU A 94 12.87 5.52 6.81
C GLU A 94 13.29 4.07 7.08
N LYS A 95 12.42 3.29 7.75
CA LYS A 95 12.66 1.86 8.00
C LYS A 95 12.52 0.94 6.78
N SER A 96 11.92 1.40 5.69
CA SER A 96 11.61 0.53 4.53
C SER A 96 12.76 0.39 3.51
N SER A 97 13.87 1.10 3.70
CA SER A 97 15.13 0.92 2.95
C SER A 97 14.98 1.01 1.42
N ALA A 98 14.73 2.22 0.95
CA ALA A 98 15.15 2.80 -0.33
C ALA A 98 14.90 4.30 -0.15
N ASP A 99 15.93 5.12 -0.32
CA ASP A 99 16.00 6.56 0.00
C ASP A 99 14.61 7.18 0.31
N PRO A 100 14.26 7.33 1.61
CA PRO A 100 12.92 7.71 2.02
C PRO A 100 12.53 9.09 1.45
N ASP A 101 13.50 9.98 1.24
CA ASP A 101 13.29 11.33 0.73
C ASP A 101 12.93 11.32 -0.76
N GLU A 102 13.56 10.44 -1.55
CA GLU A 102 13.23 10.26 -2.97
C GLU A 102 11.81 9.72 -3.15
N ARG A 103 11.43 8.71 -2.36
CA ARG A 103 10.07 8.14 -2.44
C ARG A 103 9.00 9.10 -1.97
N VAL A 104 9.25 9.86 -0.90
CA VAL A 104 8.34 10.93 -0.45
C VAL A 104 8.16 11.96 -1.55
N ARG A 105 9.24 12.43 -2.19
CA ARG A 105 9.15 13.37 -3.32
C ARG A 105 8.31 12.82 -4.47
N THR A 106 8.60 11.61 -4.95
CA THR A 106 7.85 11.03 -6.07
C THR A 106 6.36 10.89 -5.75
N LEU A 107 6.02 10.50 -4.52
CA LEU A 107 4.63 10.35 -4.08
C LEU A 107 3.92 11.70 -3.90
N THR A 108 4.61 12.71 -3.36
CA THR A 108 4.09 14.08 -3.27
C THR A 108 3.86 14.68 -4.66
N GLU A 109 4.76 14.44 -5.61
CA GLU A 109 4.63 14.89 -7.00
C GLU A 109 3.46 14.20 -7.72
N GLN A 110 3.32 12.88 -7.59
CA GLN A 110 2.17 12.14 -8.14
C GLN A 110 0.85 12.57 -7.51
N THR A 111 0.84 12.87 -6.21
CA THR A 111 -0.34 13.37 -5.50
C THR A 111 -0.72 14.77 -5.96
N ARG A 112 0.27 15.65 -6.17
CA ARG A 112 0.04 16.98 -6.76
C ARG A 112 -0.52 16.86 -8.18
N ALA A 113 -0.02 15.94 -8.99
CA ALA A 113 -0.55 15.70 -10.34
C ALA A 113 -2.01 15.18 -10.34
N LEU A 114 -2.39 14.38 -9.34
CA LEU A 114 -3.76 13.86 -9.20
C LEU A 114 -4.75 14.86 -8.58
N LEU A 115 -4.25 15.85 -7.83
CA LEU A 115 -5.05 16.89 -7.16
C LEU A 115 -5.03 18.24 -7.88
N SER A 116 -4.15 18.41 -8.85
CA SER A 116 -4.21 19.54 -9.77
C SER A 116 -5.41 19.36 -10.69
N PRO A 117 -6.36 20.32 -10.74
CA PRO A 117 -7.35 20.33 -11.82
C PRO A 117 -6.59 20.39 -13.14
N ASP A 118 -7.06 19.64 -14.14
CA ASP A 118 -6.53 19.70 -15.51
C ASP A 118 -6.36 21.17 -15.93
N PRO A 119 -5.27 21.55 -16.61
CA PRO A 119 -5.20 22.86 -17.21
C PRO A 119 -6.38 22.97 -18.19
N ASP A 120 -7.26 23.92 -17.91
CA ASP A 120 -8.45 24.24 -18.70
C ASP A 120 -8.04 24.28 -20.19
N PRO A 121 -8.63 23.45 -21.07
CA PRO A 121 -8.28 23.48 -22.48
C PRO A 121 -8.78 24.81 -23.08
N SER A 122 -7.84 25.75 -23.26
CA SER A 122 -8.04 27.02 -23.96
C SER A 122 -8.10 26.82 -25.47
#